data_AF-A0A9E5D342-F1
#
_entry.id   AF-A0A9E5D342-F1
#
_cell.length_a   1.000
_cell.length_b   1.000
_cell.length_c   1.000
_cell.angle_alpha   90.00
_cell.angle_beta   90.00
_cell.angle_gamma   90.00
#
_symmetry.space_group_name_H-M   'P 1'
#
loop_
_entity.id
_entity.type
_entity.pdbx_description
1 polymer ?
#
loop_
_entity_poly.entity_id
_entity_poly.type
_entity_poly.pdbx_seq_one_letter_code
_entity_poly.pdbx_strand_id
1 'polypeptide(L)'
;WTKKQVRDFLHSRIRRTVSDLKAAQVFPGPVEDGDQEKFVSLVPQPEDILLIFAGGEESNMSSVIPSWGPKVGSTAVTKEVR
;
A
#
# COMPACT_ATOMS: atom_id res chain seq x y z
N TRP A 1 -18.30 -4.44 -6.05
CA TRP A 1 -17.40 -3.44 -5.46
C TRP A 1 -17.04 -2.40 -6.50
N THR A 2 -17.23 -1.11 -6.21
CA THR A 2 -16.70 -0.02 -7.04
C THR A 2 -15.20 0.16 -6.76
N LYS A 3 -14.45 0.77 -7.69
CA LYS A 3 -13.03 1.08 -7.46
C LYS A 3 -12.82 1.90 -6.19
N LYS A 4 -13.73 2.84 -5.90
CA LYS A 4 -13.71 3.64 -4.67
C LYS A 4 -13.85 2.76 -3.43
N GLN A 5 -14.85 1.87 -3.40
CA GLN A 5 -15.05 0.96 -2.27
C GLN A 5 -13.82 0.08 -2.01
N VAL A 6 -13.16 -0.40 -3.07
CA VAL A 6 -11.93 -1.19 -2.93
C VAL A 6 -10.79 -0.35 -2.36
N ARG A 7 -10.57 0.86 -2.86
CA ARG A 7 -9.54 1.78 -2.35
C ARG A 7 -9.77 2.11 -0.87
N ASP A 8 -10.99 2.47 -0.49
CA ASP A 8 -11.35 2.77 0.91
C ASP A 8 -11.10 1.56 1.83
N PHE A 9 -11.49 0.37 1.36
CA PHE A 9 -11.31 -0.88 2.10
C PHE A 9 -9.82 -1.22 2.31
N LEU A 10 -9.01 -1.07 1.26
CA LEU A 10 -7.57 -1.32 1.31
C LEU A 10 -6.86 -0.26 2.17
N HIS A 11 -7.10 1.04 1.92
CA HIS A 11 -6.45 2.14 2.62
C HIS A 11 -6.61 2.05 4.15
N SER A 12 -7.83 1.75 4.63
CA SER A 12 -8.09 1.55 6.06
C SER A 12 -7.31 0.40 6.71
N ARG A 13 -6.78 -0.53 5.91
CA ARG A 13 -6.05 -1.73 6.36
C ARG A 13 -4.55 -1.68 6.04
N ILE A 14 -4.12 -0.85 5.09
CA ILE A 14 -2.71 -0.65 4.74
C ILE A 14 -2.05 0.25 5.80
N ARG A 15 -1.81 -0.35 6.96
CA ARG A 15 -1.21 0.30 8.13
C ARG A 15 -0.28 -0.66 8.86
N ARG A 16 0.67 -0.10 9.59
CA ARG A 16 1.58 -0.83 10.50
C ARG A 16 1.59 -0.16 11.85
N THR A 17 1.86 -0.93 12.89
CA THR A 17 2.01 -0.37 14.24
C THR A 17 3.36 0.33 14.35
N VAL A 18 3.48 1.28 15.28
CA VAL A 18 4.77 1.89 15.60
C VAL A 18 5.74 0.83 16.11
N SER A 19 5.25 -0.17 16.85
CA SER A 19 6.08 -1.28 17.35
C SER A 19 6.72 -2.07 16.22
N ASP A 20 5.97 -2.40 15.17
CA ASP A 20 6.47 -3.13 14.00
C ASP A 20 7.55 -2.31 13.28
N LEU A 21 7.33 -1.00 13.13
CA LEU A 21 8.26 -0.11 12.42
C LEU A 21 9.56 0.10 13.21
N LYS A 22 9.51 0.18 14.53
CA LYS A 22 10.71 0.22 15.39
C LYS A 22 11.44 -1.12 15.41
N ALA A 23 10.72 -2.24 15.49
CA ALA A 23 11.30 -3.58 15.43
C ALA A 23 12.04 -3.83 14.10
N ALA A 24 11.50 -3.32 12.99
CA ALA A 24 12.12 -3.36 11.67
C ALA A 24 13.22 -2.28 11.46
N GLN A 25 13.55 -1.48 12.48
CA GLN A 25 14.53 -0.39 12.42
C GLN A 25 14.21 0.69 11.37
N VAL A 26 12.93 0.82 10.98
CA VAL A 26 12.44 1.91 10.12
C VAL A 26 12.27 3.19 10.94
N PHE A 27 11.75 3.06 12.16
CA PHE A 27 11.68 4.15 13.14
C PHE A 27 12.78 3.99 14.18
N PRO A 28 13.36 5.10 14.66
CA PRO A 28 14.42 5.06 15.66
C PRO A 28 13.87 4.67 17.05
N GLY A 29 14.76 4.13 17.88
CA GLY A 29 14.51 3.85 19.29
C GLY A 29 13.91 2.46 19.59
N PRO A 30 13.91 2.06 20.87
CA PRO A 30 13.30 0.80 21.31
C PRO A 30 11.77 0.87 21.24
N VAL A 31 11.12 -0.30 21.15
CA VAL A 31 9.66 -0.42 21.29
C VAL A 31 9.26 -0.03 22.70
N GLU A 32 8.23 0.83 22.80
CA GLU A 32 7.69 1.34 24.07
C GLU A 32 6.25 0.84 24.30
N ASP A 33 5.79 0.94 25.54
CA ASP A 33 4.39 0.66 25.89
C ASP A 33 3.44 1.59 25.11
N GLY A 34 2.41 1.03 24.50
CA GLY A 34 1.46 1.77 23.68
C GLY A 34 1.81 1.85 22.18
N ASP A 35 2.98 1.34 21.76
CA ASP A 35 3.37 1.34 20.34
C ASP A 35 2.63 0.30 19.50
N GLN A 36 2.01 -0.71 20.13
CA GLN A 36 1.23 -1.74 19.45
C GLN A 36 -0.16 -1.23 19.02
N GLU A 37 -0.68 -0.22 19.69
CA GLU A 37 -2.00 0.37 19.45
C GLU A 37 -1.93 1.58 18.51
N LYS A 38 -0.74 2.16 18.32
CA LYS A 38 -0.51 3.30 17.43
C LYS A 38 -0.25 2.80 16.01
N PHE A 39 -1.17 3.12 15.10
CA PHE A 39 -1.04 2.78 13.68
C PHE A 39 -0.53 3.96 12.85
N VAL A 40 0.39 3.67 11.95
CA VAL A 40 0.87 4.56 10.89
C VAL A 40 0.32 4.07 9.55
N SER A 41 -0.31 4.97 8.79
CA SER A 41 -0.72 4.66 7.41
C SER A 41 0.51 4.60 6.51
N LEU A 42 0.60 3.56 5.68
CA LEU A 42 1.70 3.44 4.70
C LEU A 42 1.37 4.10 3.36
N VAL A 43 0.11 4.52 3.18
CA VAL A 43 -0.39 5.21 2.00
C VAL A 43 -1.07 6.50 2.49
N PRO A 44 -0.69 7.69 2.02
CA PRO A 44 -1.25 8.95 2.52
C PRO A 44 -2.76 9.11 2.27
N GLN A 45 -3.22 8.74 1.07
CA GLN A 45 -4.63 8.87 0.66
C GLN A 45 -5.11 7.65 -0.14
N PRO A 46 -6.40 7.26 -0.10
CA PRO A 46 -6.93 6.17 -0.92
C PRO A 46 -6.68 6.36 -2.43
N GLU A 47 -6.59 7.61 -2.88
CA GLU A 47 -6.34 8.03 -4.25
C GLU A 47 -4.95 7.61 -4.75
N ASP A 48 -3.99 7.45 -3.84
CA ASP A 48 -2.62 7.01 -4.13
C ASP A 48 -2.54 5.50 -4.48
N ILE A 49 -3.64 4.74 -4.31
CA ILE A 49 -3.72 3.33 -4.69
C ILE A 49 -4.17 3.21 -6.15
N LEU A 50 -3.24 2.89 -7.06
CA LEU A 50 -3.57 2.60 -8.46
C LEU A 50 -4.22 1.22 -8.59
N LEU A 51 -5.53 1.19 -8.81
CA LEU A 51 -6.30 -0.04 -9.04
C LEU A 51 -6.61 -0.24 -10.53
N ILE A 52 -6.00 -1.28 -11.12
CA ILE A 52 -6.19 -1.69 -12.52
C ILE A 52 -6.88 -3.04 -12.54
N PHE A 53 -7.87 -3.20 -13.42
CA PHE A 53 -8.48 -4.50 -13.69
C PHE A 53 -7.66 -5.18 -14.78
N ALA A 54 -7.03 -6.32 -14.46
CA ALA A 54 -6.13 -7.01 -15.36
C ALA A 54 -6.84 -7.95 -16.38
N GLY A 55 -8.13 -8.23 -16.19
CA GLY A 55 -8.99 -8.93 -17.16
C GLY A 55 -8.45 -10.28 -17.63
N GLY A 56 -8.78 -11.36 -16.93
CA GLY A 56 -8.58 -12.74 -17.37
C GLY A 56 -9.75 -13.62 -16.91
N GLU A 57 -9.89 -14.82 -17.49
CA GLU A 57 -10.92 -15.79 -17.07
C GLU A 57 -10.80 -16.14 -15.58
N GLU A 58 -9.56 -16.15 -15.06
CA GLU A 58 -9.23 -16.33 -13.66
C GLU A 58 -9.60 -15.07 -12.83
N SER A 59 -10.85 -14.99 -12.40
CA SER A 59 -11.43 -13.84 -11.70
C SER A 59 -11.08 -13.74 -10.20
N ASN A 60 -10.21 -14.61 -9.69
CA ASN A 60 -9.90 -14.77 -8.27
C ASN A 60 -8.48 -14.32 -7.88
N MET A 61 -7.66 -13.90 -8.83
CA MET A 61 -6.28 -13.52 -8.58
C MET A 61 -6.11 -12.00 -8.50
N SER A 62 -5.19 -11.56 -7.65
CA SER A 62 -4.74 -10.18 -7.57
C SER A 62 -3.22 -10.12 -7.40
N SER A 63 -2.61 -9.04 -7.88
CA SER A 63 -1.18 -8.77 -7.70
C SER A 63 -1.00 -7.39 -7.10
N VAL A 64 0.01 -7.26 -6.22
CA VAL A 64 0.41 -6.00 -5.63
C VAL A 64 1.78 -5.64 -6.18
N ILE A 65 1.86 -4.43 -6.75
CA ILE A 65 3.10 -3.90 -7.29
C ILE A 65 3.58 -2.77 -6.36
N PRO A 66 4.60 -2.99 -5.51
CA PRO A 66 5.10 -1.96 -4.61
C PRO A 66 5.93 -0.90 -5.36
N SER A 67 5.82 0.35 -4.92
CA SER A 67 6.57 1.50 -5.47
C SER A 67 8.06 1.48 -5.15
N TRP A 68 8.47 0.74 -4.11
CA TRP A 68 9.86 0.60 -3.67
C TRP A 68 10.57 -0.61 -4.28
N GLY A 69 9.86 -1.46 -5.03
CA GLY A 69 10.50 -2.53 -5.81
C GLY A 69 11.51 -1.95 -6.82
N PRO A 70 12.46 -2.77 -7.33
CA PRO A 70 13.43 -2.29 -8.30
C PRO A 70 12.71 -1.54 -9.44
N LYS A 71 13.17 -0.32 -9.76
CA LYS A 71 12.60 0.59 -10.79
C LYS A 71 12.31 -0.08 -12.13
N VAL A 72 12.96 -1.21 -12.39
CA VAL A 72 12.82 -2.05 -13.59
C VAL A 72 11.44 -2.71 -13.73
N GLY A 73 10.63 -2.80 -12.66
CA GLY A 73 9.36 -3.56 -12.67
C GLY A 73 8.06 -2.80 -12.41
N SER A 74 8.08 -1.54 -11.96
CA SER A 74 6.88 -0.94 -11.35
C SER A 74 6.74 0.59 -11.39
N THR A 75 7.31 1.29 -12.38
CA THR A 75 7.13 2.75 -12.46
C THR A 75 5.82 3.08 -13.20
N ALA A 76 4.86 3.70 -12.51
CA ALA A 76 3.72 4.32 -13.16
C ALA A 76 4.21 5.53 -13.97
N VAL A 77 4.00 5.51 -15.29
CA VAL A 77 4.36 6.61 -16.18
C VAL A 77 3.12 7.18 -16.84
N THR A 78 3.00 8.51 -16.85
CA THR A 78 2.00 9.21 -17.67
C THR A 78 2.68 9.68 -18.93
N LYS A 79 2.23 9.19 -20.09
CA LYS A 79 2.70 9.64 -21.40
C LYS A 79 1.54 10.27 -22.16
N GLU A 80 1.76 11.45 -22.75
CA GLU A 80 0.83 12.03 -23.72
C GLU A 80 0.71 11.06 -24.91
N VAL A 81 -0.54 10.67 -25.23
CA VAL A 81 -0.84 9.94 -26.47
C VAL A 81 -1.32 10.98 -27.47
N ARG A 82 -0.52 11.21 -28.52
CA ARG A 82 -0.89 12.06 -29.67
C ARG A 82 -1.48 11.22 -30.78
#